data_AF-A0A2S8UYW8-F1
#
_entry.id   AF-A0A2S8UYW8-F1
#
_cell.length_a   1.000
_cell.length_b   1.000
_cell.length_c   1.000
_cell.angle_alpha   90.00
_cell.angle_beta   90.00
_cell.angle_gamma   90.00
#
_symmetry.space_group_name_H-M   'P 1'
#
loop_
_entity.id
_entity.type
_entity.pdbx_description
1 polymer ?
#
loop_
_entity_poly.entity_id
_entity_poly.type
_entity_poly.pdbx_seq_one_letter_code
_entity_poly.pdbx_strand_id
1 'polypeptide(L)'
;MSCHTSLGRAVSLFCLLGLAGAAWAQTPSQDPGLTLADALADWDAHGRAAGLARPDTPCQDFLLAMGQKPDYVEYLGCERGDDMQMKPLTASYRVSGAAAARMEAHLHKVFGMPPLAFVCCGWGSPPYSTRYPSDGPTVMVGMGVETPSYVREQWQKIPYFNITVAVFRELP
;
A
#
# COMPACT_ATOMS: atom_id res chain seq x y z
N MET A 1 48.27 64.84 1.72
CA MET A 1 49.13 63.66 1.91
C MET A 1 49.00 62.80 0.66
N SER A 2 50.07 62.76 -0.12
CA SER A 2 50.15 62.09 -1.44
C SER A 2 50.25 60.57 -1.29
N CYS A 3 49.75 59.80 -2.27
CA CYS A 3 50.60 58.86 -3.04
C CYS A 3 49.88 58.03 -4.13
N HIS A 4 50.53 58.01 -5.29
CA HIS A 4 50.64 56.95 -6.32
C HIS A 4 49.52 56.64 -7.33
N THR A 5 49.66 57.31 -8.50
CA THR A 5 49.98 56.78 -9.84
C THR A 5 49.90 55.26 -10.15
N SER A 6 49.21 54.94 -11.27
CA SER A 6 49.74 54.27 -12.48
C SER A 6 49.22 52.88 -12.90
N LEU A 7 48.81 52.84 -14.17
CA LEU A 7 48.99 51.79 -15.21
C LEU A 7 48.08 50.55 -15.25
N GLY A 8 47.35 50.40 -16.38
CA GLY A 8 46.79 49.13 -16.84
C GLY A 8 45.82 49.28 -18.02
N ARG A 9 46.34 49.27 -19.26
CA ARG A 9 45.58 49.25 -20.52
C ARG A 9 44.68 48.00 -20.61
N ALA A 10 43.46 48.16 -21.13
CA ALA A 10 42.96 47.34 -22.24
C ALA A 10 41.64 47.94 -22.78
N VAL A 11 41.72 48.47 -23.99
CA VAL A 11 40.55 48.81 -24.81
C VAL A 11 39.89 47.50 -25.24
N SER A 12 38.59 47.38 -25.02
CA SER A 12 37.75 46.47 -25.80
C SER A 12 36.37 47.10 -25.93
N LEU A 13 36.16 47.74 -27.08
CA LEU A 13 34.83 47.94 -27.63
C LEU A 13 34.23 46.56 -27.88
N PHE A 14 33.09 46.23 -27.26
CA PHE A 14 32.17 45.27 -27.84
C PHE A 14 30.71 45.70 -27.61
N CYS A 15 30.01 45.61 -28.73
CA CYS A 15 28.65 46.01 -29.07
C CYS A 15 27.58 45.91 -27.98
N LEU A 16 26.72 46.94 -27.98
CA LEU A 16 25.33 46.90 -27.51
C LEU A 16 24.55 45.78 -28.20
N LEU A 17 23.80 44.98 -27.43
CA LEU A 17 22.56 44.30 -27.84
C LEU A 17 21.78 43.93 -26.57
N GLY A 18 20.59 44.51 -26.43
CA GLY A 18 19.67 44.21 -25.32
C GLY A 18 18.96 42.88 -25.52
N LEU A 19 18.59 42.22 -24.42
CA LEU A 19 17.62 41.13 -24.43
C LEU A 19 16.73 41.20 -23.19
N ALA A 20 15.44 41.12 -23.46
CA ALA A 20 14.32 41.08 -22.54
C ALA A 20 14.40 39.86 -21.61
N GLY A 21 13.72 39.99 -20.46
CA GLY A 21 13.72 38.99 -19.41
C GLY A 21 13.17 37.63 -19.82
N ALA A 22 13.65 36.61 -19.12
CA ALA A 22 12.99 35.33 -19.01
C ALA A 22 12.68 35.11 -17.53
N ALA A 23 11.42 35.34 -17.15
CA ALA A 23 10.87 34.79 -15.92
C ALA A 23 10.84 33.26 -16.09
N TRP A 24 11.60 32.54 -15.29
CA TRP A 24 11.55 31.08 -15.32
C TRP A 24 10.35 30.66 -14.48
N ALA A 25 9.29 30.21 -15.15
CA ALA A 25 8.23 29.45 -14.51
C ALA A 25 8.84 28.12 -14.06
N GLN A 26 8.87 27.87 -12.75
CA GLN A 26 9.23 26.58 -12.19
C GLN A 26 8.06 25.63 -12.43
N THR A 27 8.21 24.76 -13.43
CA THR A 27 7.32 23.62 -13.65
C THR A 27 7.47 22.64 -12.47
N PRO A 28 6.39 22.04 -11.94
CA PRO A 28 6.51 21.02 -10.90
C PRO A 28 7.31 19.83 -11.45
N SER A 29 8.31 19.37 -10.72
CA SER A 29 9.13 18.21 -11.07
C SER A 29 8.30 16.92 -11.04
N GLN A 30 7.88 16.43 -12.19
CA GLN A 30 7.63 14.99 -12.41
C GLN A 30 8.99 14.36 -12.72
N ASP A 31 9.50 13.47 -11.86
CA ASP A 31 10.72 12.70 -12.14
C ASP A 31 10.48 11.78 -13.35
N PRO A 32 11.11 12.04 -14.51
CA PRO A 32 10.95 11.22 -15.69
C PRO A 32 12.09 10.20 -15.70
N GLY A 33 11.91 9.00 -15.12
CA GLY A 33 13.04 8.06 -15.16
C GLY A 33 12.87 6.65 -14.64
N LEU A 34 12.02 6.38 -13.64
CA LEU A 34 11.96 5.01 -13.10
C LEU A 34 11.11 4.13 -14.01
N THR A 35 11.75 3.24 -14.77
CA THR A 35 11.02 2.24 -15.56
C THR A 35 10.50 1.14 -14.64
N LEU A 36 9.51 0.37 -15.09
CA LEU A 36 9.08 -0.83 -14.36
C LEU A 36 10.24 -1.81 -14.14
N ALA A 37 11.18 -1.90 -15.08
CA ALA A 37 12.35 -2.76 -14.95
C ALA A 37 13.25 -2.32 -13.80
N ASP A 38 13.48 -1.01 -13.63
CA ASP A 38 14.28 -0.47 -12.53
C ASP A 38 13.59 -0.69 -11.19
N ALA A 39 12.27 -0.48 -11.12
CA ALA A 39 11.48 -0.74 -9.91
C ALA A 39 11.50 -2.23 -9.52
N LEU A 40 11.46 -3.14 -10.49
CA LEU A 40 11.56 -4.59 -10.25
C LEU A 40 12.97 -4.98 -9.77
N ALA A 41 14.03 -4.38 -10.32
CA ALA A 41 15.40 -4.62 -9.88
C ALA A 41 15.64 -4.16 -8.43
N ASP A 42 15.13 -2.98 -8.06
CA ASP A 42 15.16 -2.48 -6.68
C ASP A 42 14.34 -3.38 -5.73
N TRP A 43 13.15 -3.82 -6.18
CA TRP A 43 12.35 -4.75 -5.40
C TRP A 43 13.06 -6.09 -5.17
N ASP A 44 13.74 -6.64 -6.17
CA ASP A 44 14.52 -7.87 -6.01
C ASP A 44 15.70 -7.69 -5.05
N ALA A 45 16.37 -6.53 -5.08
CA ALA A 45 17.49 -6.22 -4.19
C ALA A 45 17.07 -5.97 -2.74
N HIS A 46 15.91 -5.32 -2.53
CA HIS A 46 15.54 -4.76 -1.23
C HIS A 46 14.07 -5.06 -0.86
N GLY A 47 13.13 -4.77 -1.77
CA GLY A 47 11.69 -4.82 -1.48
C GLY A 47 11.17 -6.21 -1.09
N ARG A 48 11.64 -7.27 -1.75
CA ARG A 48 11.20 -8.65 -1.49
C ARG A 48 11.50 -9.07 -0.06
N ALA A 49 12.74 -8.86 0.39
CA ALA A 49 13.16 -9.17 1.75
C ALA A 49 12.45 -8.31 2.79
N ALA A 50 12.09 -7.07 2.41
CA ALA A 50 11.50 -6.11 3.32
C ALA A 50 10.01 -6.28 3.59
N GLY A 51 9.27 -7.10 2.82
CA GLY A 51 7.81 -7.16 2.99
C GLY A 51 6.99 -6.80 1.77
N LEU A 52 7.59 -6.16 0.78
CA LEU A 52 6.81 -5.37 -0.16
C LEU A 52 6.17 -6.23 -1.24
N ALA A 53 4.94 -5.87 -1.62
CA ALA A 53 4.32 -6.34 -2.85
C ALA A 53 5.21 -5.96 -4.03
N ARG A 54 5.26 -6.83 -5.05
CA ARG A 54 5.99 -6.53 -6.27
C ARG A 54 5.41 -5.27 -6.92
N PRO A 55 6.24 -4.39 -7.53
CA PRO A 55 5.78 -3.18 -8.21
C PRO A 55 4.68 -3.40 -9.25
N ASP A 56 4.69 -4.56 -9.92
CA ASP A 56 3.72 -4.96 -10.94
C ASP A 56 2.45 -5.62 -10.37
N THR A 57 2.32 -5.73 -9.05
CA THR A 57 1.16 -6.35 -8.41
C THR A 57 -0.11 -5.57 -8.74
N PRO A 58 -1.09 -6.15 -9.45
CA PRO A 58 -2.34 -5.46 -9.73
C PRO A 58 -3.23 -5.46 -8.47
N CYS A 59 -4.18 -4.52 -8.42
CA CYS A 59 -5.27 -4.62 -7.46
C CYS A 59 -6.18 -5.76 -7.89
N GLN A 60 -6.35 -6.78 -7.05
CA GLN A 60 -7.03 -8.03 -7.45
C GLN A 60 -7.63 -8.77 -6.24
N ASP A 61 -8.24 -9.92 -6.51
CA ASP A 61 -8.66 -10.89 -5.51
C ASP A 61 -7.41 -11.62 -4.95
N PHE A 62 -6.86 -11.10 -3.85
CA PHE A 62 -5.67 -11.66 -3.23
C PHE A 62 -5.89 -13.07 -2.66
N LEU A 63 -7.06 -13.38 -2.11
CA LEU A 63 -7.34 -14.74 -1.63
C LEU A 63 -7.31 -15.73 -2.80
N LEU A 64 -7.87 -15.36 -3.95
CA LEU A 64 -7.85 -16.20 -5.15
C LEU A 64 -6.43 -16.33 -5.70
N ALA A 65 -5.69 -15.22 -5.82
CA ALA A 65 -4.31 -15.21 -6.32
C ALA A 65 -3.36 -16.05 -5.46
N MET A 66 -3.64 -16.15 -4.15
CA MET A 66 -2.90 -17.00 -3.21
C MET A 66 -3.39 -18.46 -3.19
N GLY A 67 -4.46 -18.80 -3.93
CA GLY A 67 -5.08 -20.12 -3.91
C GLY A 67 -5.82 -20.43 -2.59
N GLN A 68 -6.20 -19.40 -1.83
CA GLN A 68 -6.78 -19.50 -0.49
C GLN A 68 -8.22 -18.99 -0.41
N LYS A 69 -8.89 -18.74 -1.54
CA LYS A 69 -10.28 -18.29 -1.56
C LYS A 69 -11.25 -19.48 -1.48
N PRO A 70 -12.02 -19.63 -0.39
CA PRO A 70 -13.11 -20.60 -0.35
C PRO A 70 -14.26 -20.16 -1.28
N ASP A 71 -15.01 -21.13 -1.79
CA ASP A 71 -16.16 -20.93 -2.67
C ASP A 71 -17.31 -20.13 -2.04
N TYR A 72 -17.46 -20.21 -0.72
CA TYR A 72 -18.47 -19.50 0.06
C TYR A 72 -18.11 -18.04 0.40
N VAL A 73 -16.98 -17.52 -0.13
CA VAL A 73 -16.52 -16.14 0.10
C VAL A 73 -16.74 -15.29 -1.15
N GLU A 74 -17.48 -14.21 -0.99
CA GLU A 74 -17.73 -13.23 -2.04
C GLU A 74 -16.60 -12.20 -2.08
N TYR A 75 -16.05 -11.94 -3.27
CA TYR A 75 -15.09 -10.85 -3.49
C TYR A 75 -15.84 -9.60 -3.91
N LEU A 76 -15.58 -8.49 -3.23
CA LEU A 76 -16.27 -7.21 -3.46
C LEU A 76 -15.47 -6.23 -4.32
N GLY A 77 -14.15 -6.41 -4.41
CA GLY A 77 -13.27 -5.51 -5.13
C GLY A 77 -11.95 -5.28 -4.41
N CYS A 78 -11.08 -4.50 -5.06
CA CYS A 78 -9.80 -4.09 -4.53
C CYS A 78 -9.62 -2.58 -4.74
N GLU A 79 -9.14 -1.92 -3.70
CA GLU A 79 -8.85 -0.49 -3.70
C GLU A 79 -7.35 -0.26 -3.56
N ARG A 80 -6.86 0.79 -4.23
CA ARG A 80 -5.48 1.24 -4.16
C ARG A 80 -5.42 2.49 -3.30
N GLY A 81 -4.80 2.39 -2.11
CA GLY A 81 -4.60 3.51 -1.21
C GLY A 81 -3.37 4.33 -1.58
N ASP A 82 -3.32 4.94 -2.77
CA ASP A 82 -2.16 5.72 -3.22
C ASP A 82 -1.84 6.94 -2.33
N ASP A 83 -2.86 7.43 -1.61
CA ASP A 83 -2.82 8.54 -0.64
C ASP A 83 -2.62 8.08 0.82
N MET A 84 -2.59 6.77 1.06
CA MET A 84 -2.38 6.19 2.38
C MET A 84 -0.91 5.83 2.63
N GLN A 85 -0.50 5.85 3.90
CA GLN A 85 0.82 5.35 4.32
C GLN A 85 1.00 3.90 3.87
N MET A 86 2.23 3.52 3.46
CA MET A 86 2.60 2.21 2.91
C MET A 86 1.91 1.83 1.58
N LYS A 87 1.07 2.72 1.04
CA LYS A 87 0.36 2.59 -0.25
C LYS A 87 -0.29 1.21 -0.48
N PRO A 88 -1.18 0.75 0.43
CA PRO A 88 -1.74 -0.59 0.39
C PRO A 88 -2.59 -0.83 -0.86
N LEU A 89 -2.59 -2.09 -1.32
CA LEU A 89 -3.64 -2.64 -2.15
C LEU A 89 -4.54 -3.47 -1.25
N THR A 90 -5.80 -3.07 -1.07
CA THR A 90 -6.73 -3.68 -0.12
C THR A 90 -7.86 -4.36 -0.86
N ALA A 91 -7.93 -5.68 -0.76
CA ALA A 91 -9.05 -6.48 -1.25
C ALA A 91 -10.11 -6.65 -0.14
N SER A 92 -11.36 -6.47 -0.52
CA SER A 92 -12.52 -6.56 0.38
C SER A 92 -13.39 -7.76 0.00
N TYR A 93 -13.89 -8.47 1.02
CA TYR A 93 -14.72 -9.66 0.86
C TYR A 93 -15.86 -9.68 1.85
N ARG A 94 -16.85 -10.53 1.56
CA ARG A 94 -17.92 -10.90 2.50
C ARG A 94 -18.05 -12.41 2.62
N VAL A 95 -18.44 -12.83 3.82
CA VAL A 95 -18.85 -14.20 4.10
C VAL A 95 -20.14 -14.16 4.92
N SER A 96 -21.09 -15.05 4.61
CA SER A 96 -22.33 -15.13 5.39
C SER A 96 -22.05 -15.45 6.86
N GLY A 97 -22.88 -14.96 7.78
CA GLY A 97 -22.73 -15.30 9.20
C GLY A 97 -22.81 -16.82 9.47
N ALA A 98 -23.55 -17.57 8.65
CA ALA A 98 -23.61 -19.03 8.72
C ALA A 98 -22.27 -19.73 8.39
N ALA A 99 -21.40 -19.07 7.60
CA ALA A 99 -20.08 -19.57 7.25
C ALA A 99 -18.94 -18.85 8.01
N ALA A 100 -19.24 -17.87 8.86
CA ALA A 100 -18.23 -17.03 9.51
C ALA A 100 -17.26 -17.82 10.41
N ALA A 101 -17.75 -18.78 11.20
CA ALA A 101 -16.88 -19.62 12.03
C ALA A 101 -15.93 -20.49 11.18
N ARG A 102 -16.42 -20.99 10.05
CA ARG A 102 -15.60 -21.74 9.08
C ARG A 102 -14.53 -20.84 8.47
N MET A 103 -14.90 -19.60 8.14
CA MET A 103 -13.97 -18.63 7.58
C MET A 103 -12.89 -18.20 8.56
N GLU A 104 -13.26 -17.91 9.81
CA GLU A 104 -12.30 -17.63 10.89
C GLU A 104 -11.27 -18.76 11.02
N ALA A 105 -11.74 -20.02 11.09
CA ALA A 105 -10.85 -21.18 11.17
C ALA A 105 -9.93 -21.31 9.95
N HIS A 106 -10.42 -20.96 8.75
CA HIS A 106 -9.61 -20.94 7.53
C HIS A 106 -8.53 -19.86 7.59
N LEU A 107 -8.87 -18.62 7.96
CA LEU A 107 -7.91 -17.53 8.10
C LEU A 107 -6.87 -17.81 9.19
N HIS A 108 -7.28 -18.45 10.28
CA HIS A 108 -6.36 -18.93 11.31
C HIS A 108 -5.39 -19.98 10.74
N LYS A 109 -5.90 -20.98 10.03
CA LYS A 109 -5.07 -22.06 9.47
C LYS A 109 -4.07 -21.54 8.43
N VAL A 110 -4.50 -20.63 7.56
CA VAL A 110 -3.69 -20.16 6.41
C VAL A 110 -2.72 -19.07 6.82
N PHE A 111 -3.19 -18.08 7.59
CA PHE A 111 -2.40 -16.90 7.91
C PHE A 111 -1.91 -16.90 9.36
N GLY A 112 -2.55 -17.61 10.28
CA GLY A 112 -2.28 -17.53 11.72
C GLY A 112 -3.13 -16.47 12.43
N MET A 113 -4.15 -15.92 11.77
CA MET A 113 -5.03 -14.89 12.34
C MET A 113 -5.65 -15.39 13.66
N PRO A 114 -5.63 -14.60 14.75
CA PRO A 114 -6.23 -15.02 16.00
C PRO A 114 -7.76 -15.10 15.89
N PRO A 115 -8.42 -15.85 16.79
CA PRO A 115 -9.87 -15.86 16.87
C PRO A 115 -10.43 -14.44 17.10
N LEU A 116 -11.59 -14.16 16.51
CA LEU A 116 -12.31 -12.90 16.72
C LEU A 116 -12.72 -12.75 18.19
N ALA A 117 -12.58 -11.54 18.72
CA ALA A 117 -13.14 -11.17 20.01
C ALA A 117 -14.33 -10.25 19.80
N PHE A 118 -15.32 -10.34 20.69
CA PHE A 118 -16.36 -9.32 20.75
C PHE A 118 -15.85 -8.15 21.59
N VAL A 119 -15.62 -6.99 20.96
CA VAL A 119 -15.09 -5.79 21.62
C VAL A 119 -15.96 -4.60 21.26
N CYS A 120 -16.41 -3.85 22.29
CA CYS A 120 -17.46 -2.80 22.20
C CYS A 120 -18.79 -3.34 21.67
N CYS A 121 -18.84 -3.55 20.36
CA CYS A 121 -20.03 -3.40 19.55
C CYS A 121 -20.01 -4.35 18.32
N GLY A 122 -18.97 -5.18 18.22
CA GLY A 122 -18.77 -6.05 17.08
C GLY A 122 -17.79 -7.18 17.37
N TRP A 123 -17.79 -8.14 16.46
CA TRP A 123 -16.77 -9.19 16.40
C TRP A 123 -15.63 -8.72 15.50
N GLY A 124 -14.39 -8.88 15.94
CA GLY A 124 -13.24 -8.60 15.09
C GLY A 124 -11.94 -9.14 15.67
N SER A 125 -10.89 -9.13 14.86
CA SER A 125 -9.52 -9.26 15.33
C SER A 125 -8.80 -7.92 15.21
N PRO A 126 -7.79 -7.64 16.06
CA PRO A 126 -6.78 -6.65 15.72
C PRO A 126 -6.19 -6.95 14.32
N PRO A 127 -5.69 -5.94 13.59
CA PRO A 127 -4.98 -6.16 12.33
C PRO A 127 -3.87 -7.19 12.53
N TYR A 128 -3.89 -8.27 11.75
CA TYR A 128 -2.91 -9.34 11.85
C TYR A 128 -2.08 -9.38 10.57
N SER A 129 -0.77 -9.21 10.71
CA SER A 129 0.17 -9.19 9.60
C SER A 129 1.10 -10.40 9.65
N THR A 130 1.28 -11.04 8.50
CA THR A 130 2.20 -12.17 8.34
C THR A 130 2.85 -12.13 6.95
N ARG A 131 3.92 -12.89 6.75
CA ARG A 131 4.49 -13.12 5.41
C ARG A 131 3.74 -14.26 4.75
N TYR A 132 3.19 -14.04 3.57
CA TYR A 132 2.49 -15.10 2.84
C TYR A 132 2.80 -15.14 1.32
N PRO A 133 3.27 -16.28 0.80
CA PRO A 133 3.91 -17.39 1.54
C PRO A 133 5.12 -16.88 2.37
N SER A 134 5.88 -17.75 3.04
CA SER A 134 6.93 -17.32 3.99
C SER A 134 7.95 -16.29 3.44
N ASP A 135 8.20 -16.30 2.13
CA ASP A 135 9.06 -15.38 1.40
C ASP A 135 8.31 -14.36 0.50
N GLY A 136 6.97 -14.43 0.49
CA GLY A 136 6.08 -13.52 -0.23
C GLY A 136 5.75 -12.24 0.57
N PRO A 137 4.94 -11.31 0.05
CA PRO A 137 4.71 -10.02 0.70
C PRO A 137 4.15 -10.16 2.12
N THR A 138 4.33 -9.10 2.91
CA THR A 138 3.59 -8.93 4.15
C THR A 138 2.12 -8.71 3.79
N VAL A 139 1.29 -9.64 4.23
CA VAL A 139 -0.16 -9.62 4.07
C VAL A 139 -0.77 -9.25 5.42
N MET A 140 -1.59 -8.21 5.43
CA MET A 140 -2.43 -7.86 6.57
C MET A 140 -3.84 -8.40 6.33
N VAL A 141 -4.32 -9.21 7.26
CA VAL A 141 -5.63 -9.86 7.19
C VAL A 141 -6.48 -9.38 8.37
N GLY A 142 -7.74 -9.06 8.08
CA GLY A 142 -8.74 -8.75 9.09
C GLY A 142 -10.08 -9.40 8.76
N MET A 143 -10.85 -9.70 9.80
CA MET A 143 -12.22 -10.16 9.69
C MET A 143 -13.05 -9.53 10.81
N GLY A 144 -14.27 -9.06 10.49
CA GLY A 144 -15.15 -8.52 11.52
C GLY A 144 -16.50 -8.01 11.04
N VAL A 145 -17.32 -7.61 12.00
CA VAL A 145 -18.67 -7.07 11.81
C VAL A 145 -19.14 -6.32 13.06
N GLU A 146 -19.77 -5.17 12.86
CA GLU A 146 -20.53 -4.47 13.90
C GLU A 146 -21.93 -5.07 14.03
N THR A 147 -22.35 -5.44 15.23
CA THR A 147 -23.58 -6.20 15.47
C THR A 147 -24.00 -6.13 16.94
N PRO A 148 -25.31 -6.29 17.26
CA PRO A 148 -25.70 -6.70 18.61
C PRO A 148 -24.89 -7.91 19.09
N SER A 149 -24.78 -8.07 20.42
CA SER A 149 -24.04 -9.16 21.06
C SER A 149 -24.69 -10.52 20.79
N TYR A 150 -24.38 -11.08 19.62
CA TYR A 150 -24.66 -12.47 19.27
C TYR A 150 -23.44 -13.29 19.61
N VAL A 151 -23.63 -14.31 20.45
CA VAL A 151 -22.59 -15.32 20.72
C VAL A 151 -22.24 -16.08 19.45
N ARG A 152 -21.10 -16.78 19.43
CA ARG A 152 -20.58 -17.48 18.24
C ARG A 152 -21.58 -18.46 17.63
N GLU A 153 -22.36 -19.14 18.48
CA GLU A 153 -23.41 -20.10 18.09
C GLU A 153 -24.62 -19.43 17.41
N GLN A 154 -24.67 -18.09 17.44
CA GLN A 154 -25.73 -17.28 16.84
C GLN A 154 -25.24 -16.50 15.62
N TRP A 155 -23.99 -16.70 15.16
CA TRP A 155 -23.46 -15.99 14.01
C TRP A 155 -24.30 -16.17 12.73
N GLN A 156 -25.06 -17.25 12.57
CA GLN A 156 -26.00 -17.35 11.44
C GLN A 156 -27.09 -16.25 11.41
N LYS A 157 -27.32 -15.52 12.51
CA LYS A 157 -28.25 -14.38 12.56
C LYS A 157 -27.62 -13.09 11.99
N ILE A 158 -26.30 -13.05 11.86
CA ILE A 158 -25.57 -11.92 11.29
C ILE A 158 -25.57 -12.11 9.76
N PRO A 159 -26.00 -11.11 8.96
CA PRO A 159 -26.06 -11.26 7.51
C PRO A 159 -24.72 -11.64 6.88
N TYR A 160 -23.66 -10.92 7.24
CA TYR A 160 -22.31 -11.19 6.74
C TYR A 160 -21.25 -10.61 7.68
N PHE A 161 -20.05 -11.17 7.59
CA PHE A 161 -18.82 -10.60 8.10
C PHE A 161 -18.01 -10.03 6.94
N ASN A 162 -17.33 -8.92 7.17
CA ASN A 162 -16.39 -8.35 6.23
C ASN A 162 -15.00 -8.93 6.47
N ILE A 163 -14.24 -9.13 5.40
CA ILE A 163 -12.84 -9.56 5.45
C ILE A 163 -12.04 -8.55 4.62
N THR A 164 -10.88 -8.18 5.12
CA THR A 164 -9.91 -7.36 4.39
C THR A 164 -8.60 -8.11 4.26
N VAL A 165 -7.99 -8.03 3.08
CA VAL A 165 -6.65 -8.55 2.81
C VAL A 165 -5.87 -7.46 2.10
N ALA A 166 -4.82 -6.98 2.74
CA ALA A 166 -3.98 -5.92 2.20
C ALA A 166 -2.53 -6.39 2.00
N VAL A 167 -1.92 -5.94 0.92
CA VAL A 167 -0.47 -6.01 0.70
C VAL A 167 0.10 -4.60 0.54
N PHE A 168 1.33 -4.39 0.99
CA PHE A 168 1.94 -3.06 1.08
C PHE A 168 2.98 -2.84 0.00
N ARG A 169 3.03 -1.64 -0.58
CA ARG A 169 3.99 -1.31 -1.65
C ARG A 169 5.15 -0.45 -1.16
N GLU A 170 5.05 0.10 0.04
CA GLU A 170 6.08 0.90 0.70
C GLU A 170 6.21 0.50 2.18
N LEU A 171 7.34 0.87 2.78
CA LEU A 171 7.58 0.68 4.22
C LEU A 171 6.88 1.78 5.05
N PRO A 172 6.65 1.56 6.37
CA PRO A 172 6.06 2.56 7.26
C PRO A 172 6.82 3.88 7.32
#